data_AF-A0A8I0LCI8-F1
#
_entry.id   AF-A0A8I0LCI8-F1
#
_cell.length_a   1.000
_cell.length_b   1.000
_cell.length_c   1.000
_cell.angle_alpha   90.00
_cell.angle_beta   90.00
_cell.angle_gamma   90.00
#
_symmetry.space_group_name_H-M   'P 1'
#
loop_
_entity.id
_entity.type
_entity.pdbx_description
1 polymer ?
#
loop_
_entity_poly.entity_id
_entity_poly.type
_entity_poly.pdbx_seq_one_letter_code
_entity_poly.pdbx_strand_id
1 'polypeptide(L)' 'MTGHLDEYSFEPEIHSPRELARDELSVIAGEKEGKLLLPHLDLDAYGRDVMRRDNGVLGDYGYLARLDGQPIQAPRQE' A
#
# COMPACT_ATOMS: atom_id res chain seq x y z
N MET A 1 5.85 27.31 -1.39
CA MET A 1 5.01 26.20 -0.90
C MET A 1 5.13 25.05 -1.88
N THR A 2 6.24 24.32 -1.84
CA THR A 2 6.36 23.05 -2.55
C THR A 2 5.61 22.03 -1.70
N GLY A 3 4.45 21.59 -2.18
CA GLY A 3 3.69 20.54 -1.50
C GLY A 3 4.56 19.28 -1.45
N HIS A 4 4.70 18.72 -0.25
CA HIS A 4 5.51 17.54 0.08
C HIS A 4 4.87 16.24 -0.45
N LEU A 5 4.47 16.23 -1.73
CA LEU A 5 3.83 15.09 -2.38
C LEU A 5 4.80 13.93 -2.57
N ASP A 6 6.10 14.20 -2.52
CA ASP A 6 7.19 13.22 -2.51
C ASP A 6 7.26 12.38 -1.23
N GLU A 7 6.58 12.78 -0.16
CA GLU A 7 6.51 12.04 1.11
C GLU A 7 5.39 10.98 1.12
N TYR A 8 4.60 10.88 0.05
CA TYR A 8 3.46 9.97 -0.06
C TYR A 8 3.65 8.97 -1.20
N SER A 9 3.40 7.70 -0.93
CA SER A 9 3.11 6.72 -1.97
C SER A 9 1.65 6.87 -2.37
N PHE A 10 1.42 7.25 -3.63
CA PHE A 10 0.08 7.38 -4.19
C PHE A 10 -0.09 6.41 -5.36
N GLU A 11 -0.99 5.45 -5.18
CA GLU A 11 -1.24 4.36 -6.12
C GLU A 11 -2.70 4.39 -6.56
N PRO A 12 -3.03 5.17 -7.60
CA PRO A 12 -4.40 5.37 -8.05
C PRO A 12 -5.00 4.12 -8.69
N GLU A 13 -4.18 3.14 -9.09
CA GLU A 13 -4.63 1.90 -9.71
C GLU A 13 -5.09 0.85 -8.69
N ILE A 14 -4.80 1.07 -7.40
CA ILE A 14 -5.13 0.15 -6.31
C ILE A 14 -6.41 0.62 -5.63
N HIS A 15 -7.51 -0.10 -5.86
CA HIS A 15 -8.82 0.21 -5.29
C HIS A 15 -9.28 -0.83 -4.27
N SER A 16 -8.48 -1.86 -4.02
CA SER A 16 -8.82 -2.93 -3.08
C SER A 16 -7.60 -3.45 -2.32
N PRO A 17 -7.78 -3.99 -1.09
CA PRO A 17 -6.70 -4.62 -0.34
C PRO A 17 -6.06 -5.78 -1.12
N ARG A 18 -6.87 -6.48 -1.92
CA ARG A 18 -6.40 -7.57 -2.78
C ARG A 18 -5.44 -7.10 -3.88
N GLU A 19 -5.70 -5.94 -4.49
CA GLU A 19 -4.78 -5.36 -5.48
C GLU A 19 -3.48 -4.93 -4.81
N LEU A 20 -3.55 -4.30 -3.64
CA LEU A 20 -2.38 -3.93 -2.85
C LEU A 20 -1.51 -5.13 -2.49
N ALA A 21 -2.14 -6.21 -2.02
CA ALA A 21 -1.46 -7.46 -1.72
C ALA A 21 -0.71 -8.04 -2.94
N ARG A 22 -1.30 -7.94 -4.14
CA ARG A 22 -0.69 -8.44 -5.37
C ARG A 22 0.51 -7.59 -5.78
N ASP A 23 0.36 -6.28 -5.69
CA ASP A 23 1.43 -5.35 -6.03
C ASP A 23 2.62 -5.52 -5.09
N GLU A 24 2.37 -5.46 -3.78
CA GLU A 24 3.37 -5.69 -2.73
C GLU A 24 4.06 -7.06 -2.91
N LEU A 25 3.31 -8.14 -3.17
CA LEU A 25 3.90 -9.46 -3.43
C LEU A 25 4.80 -9.46 -4.67
N SER A 26 4.42 -8.73 -5.72
CA SER A 26 5.25 -8.60 -6.92
C SER A 26 6.54 -7.84 -6.63
N VAL A 27 6.52 -6.84 -5.74
CA VAL A 27 7.68 -6.07 -5.33
C VAL A 27 8.62 -6.88 -4.42
N ILE A 28 8.09 -7.55 -3.39
CA ILE A 28 8.92 -8.25 -2.38
C ILE A 28 9.38 -9.64 -2.83
N ALA A 29 8.52 -10.39 -3.51
CA ALA A 29 8.81 -11.76 -3.93
C ALA A 29 9.24 -11.83 -5.40
N GLY A 30 8.95 -10.80 -6.20
CA GLY A 30 9.13 -10.81 -7.64
C GLY A 30 7.90 -11.36 -8.37
N GLU A 31 7.82 -11.04 -9.67
CA GLU A 31 6.65 -11.39 -10.50
C GLU A 31 6.38 -12.91 -10.59
N LYS A 32 7.42 -13.73 -10.65
CA LYS A 32 7.26 -15.18 -10.84
C LYS A 32 6.84 -15.86 -9.55
N GLU A 33 7.54 -15.59 -8.47
CA GLU A 33 7.32 -16.18 -7.16
C GLU A 33 6.04 -15.62 -6.52
N GLY A 34 5.78 -14.32 -6.67
CA GLY A 34 4.54 -13.69 -6.23
C GLY A 34 3.31 -14.35 -6.84
N LYS A 35 3.30 -14.59 -8.16
CA LYS A 35 2.20 -15.29 -8.87
C LYS A 35 1.96 -16.71 -8.36
N LEU A 36 3.01 -17.42 -7.91
CA LEU A 36 2.88 -18.75 -7.31
C LEU A 36 2.26 -18.69 -5.91
N LEU A 37 2.51 -17.62 -5.16
CA LEU A 37 1.95 -17.42 -3.81
C LEU A 37 0.49 -16.93 -3.83
N LEU A 38 0.08 -16.18 -4.85
CA LEU A 38 -1.29 -15.64 -4.97
C LEU A 38 -2.43 -16.64 -4.71
N PRO A 39 -2.44 -17.87 -5.25
CA PRO A 39 -3.52 -18.82 -5.01
C PRO A 39 -3.49 -19.45 -3.61
N HIS A 40 -2.38 -19.33 -2.86
CA HIS A 40 -2.20 -19.94 -1.55
C HIS A 40 -2.36 -18.96 -0.39
N LEU A 41 -2.51 -17.66 -0.69
CA LEU A 41 -2.63 -16.60 0.30
C LEU A 41 -4.04 -15.99 0.27
N ASP A 42 -4.52 -15.62 1.45
CA ASP A 42 -5.67 -14.74 1.56
C ASP A 42 -5.20 -13.30 1.28
N LEU A 43 -5.33 -12.87 0.02
CA LEU A 43 -4.90 -11.56 -0.44
C LEU A 43 -5.67 -10.41 0.22
N ASP A 44 -6.91 -10.67 0.64
CA ASP A 44 -7.71 -9.68 1.35
C ASP A 44 -7.19 -9.48 2.77
N ALA A 45 -6.87 -10.57 3.47
CA ALA A 45 -6.25 -10.50 4.80
C ALA A 45 -4.85 -9.88 4.74
N TYR A 46 -4.00 -10.38 3.82
CA TYR A 46 -2.64 -9.89 3.64
C TYR A 46 -2.63 -8.40 3.25
N GLY A 47 -3.47 -7.98 2.31
CA GLY A 47 -3.60 -6.59 1.91
C GLY A 47 -3.99 -5.66 3.07
N ARG A 48 -4.95 -6.08 3.91
CA ARG A 48 -5.31 -5.32 5.12
C ARG A 48 -4.17 -5.21 6.12
N ASP A 49 -3.33 -6.23 6.21
CA ASP A 49 -2.15 -6.20 7.08
C ASP A 49 -1.07 -5.27 6.53
N VAL A 50 -0.86 -5.25 5.21
CA VAL A 50 0.02 -4.28 4.52
C VAL A 50 -0.45 -2.84 4.76
N MET A 51 -1.76 -2.57 4.56
CA MET A 51 -2.33 -1.25 4.87
C MET A 51 -2.10 -0.83 6.32
N ARG A 52 -2.22 -1.77 7.28
CA ARG A 52 -1.96 -1.49 8.70
C ARG A 52 -0.48 -1.26 8.99
N ARG A 53 0.43 -1.98 8.31
CA ARG A 53 1.88 -1.81 8.43
C ARG A 53 2.31 -0.42 7.97
N ASP A 54 1.77 0.03 6.84
CA ASP A 54 2.17 1.28 6.20
C ASP A 54 1.31 2.48 6.63
N ASN A 55 0.37 2.24 7.56
CA ASN A 55 -0.65 3.21 7.97
C ASN A 55 -1.40 3.84 6.76
N GLY A 56 -1.51 3.07 5.69
CA GLY A 56 -2.12 3.47 4.43
C GLY A 56 -3.64 3.37 4.45
N VAL A 57 -4.27 4.16 3.59
CA VAL A 57 -5.72 4.27 3.47
C VAL A 57 -6.10 4.05 2.02
N LEU A 58 -7.14 3.23 1.80
CA LEU A 58 -7.83 3.14 0.52
C LEU A 58 -8.94 4.19 0.50
N GLY A 59 -8.84 5.13 -0.43
CA GLY A 59 -9.89 6.10 -0.71
C GLY A 59 -10.45 5.95 -2.12
N ASP A 60 -11.39 6.83 -2.48
CA ASP A 60 -12.00 6.85 -3.82
C ASP A 60 -10.99 7.11 -4.96
N TYR A 61 -9.81 7.65 -4.60
CA TYR A 61 -8.72 7.97 -5.52
C TYR A 61 -7.63 6.89 -5.58
N GLY A 62 -7.80 5.78 -4.87
CA GLY A 62 -6.82 4.69 -4.79
C GLY A 62 -6.14 4.59 -3.42
N TYR A 63 -5.02 3.88 -3.38
CA TYR A 63 -4.23 3.68 -2.17
C TYR A 63 -3.29 4.85 -1.92
N LEU A 64 -3.26 5.31 -0.67
CA LEU A 64 -2.38 6.37 -0.21
C LEU A 64 -1.69 5.91 1.07
N ALA A 65 -0.37 6.06 1.14
CA ALA A 65 0.42 5.81 2.34
C ALA A 65 1.53 6.87 2.45
N ARG A 66 2.00 7.13 3.67
CA ARG A 66 3.19 7.97 3.86
C ARG A 66 4.43 7.10 3.80
N LEU A 67 5.49 7.59 3.15
CA LEU A 67 6.76 6.87 3.05
C LEU A 67 7.48 6.74 4.40
N ASP A 68 7.14 7.58 5.37
CA ASP A 68 7.66 7.51 6.75
C ASP A 68 6.89 6.50 7.64
N GLY A 69 5.88 5.82 7.09
CA GLY A 69 5.04 4.86 7.81
C GLY A 69 4.12 5.48 8.87
N GLN A 70 4.02 6.81 8.94
CA GLN A 70 3.10 7.48 9.86
C GLN A 70 1.67 7.49 9.29
N PRO A 71 0.64 7.61 10.16
CA PRO A 71 -0.72 7.88 9.70
C PRO A 71 -0.79 9.14 8.85
N ILE A 72 -1.60 9.10 7.79
CA ILE A 72 -1.89 10.26 6.92
C ILE A 72 -2.43 11.46 7.74
N GLN A 73 -3.13 11.18 8.83
CA GLN A 73 -3.73 12.20 9.71
C GLN A 73 -2.78 12.66 10.84
N ALA A 74 -1.62 12.02 11.02
CA ALA A 74 -0.71 12.38 12.10
C ALA A 74 -0.13 13.78 11.86
N PRO A 75 -0.07 14.65 12.89
CA PRO A 75 0.48 15.98 12.76
C PRO A 75 1.93 15.88 12.28
N ARG A 76 2.23 16.58 11.19
CA ARG A 76 3.59 16.65 10.65
C ARG A 76 4.47 17.37 11.66
N GLN A 77 5.53 16.73 12.13
CA GLN A 77 6.56 17.45 12.87
C GLN A 77 7.39 18.20 11.83
N GLU A 78 7.32 19.53 11.88
CA GLU A 78 8.13 20.44 11.07
C GLU A 78 9.58 20.49 11.57
#